data_AF-A0A8D8QCS0-F1
#
_entry.id   AF-A0A8D8QCS0-F1
#
_cell.length_a   1.000
_cell.length_b   1.000
_cell.length_c   1.000
_cell.angle_alpha   90.00
_cell.angle_beta   90.00
_cell.angle_gamma   90.00
#
_symmetry.space_group_name_H-M   'P 1'
#
loop_
_entity.id
_entity.type
_entity.pdbx_description
1 polymer ?
#
loop_
_entity_poly.entity_id
_entity_poly.type
_entity_poly.pdbx_seq_one_letter_code
_entity_poly.pdbx_strand_id
1 'polypeptide(L)'
;IDSMFIETLIWIVPTLIIFFISFYTIKSSVYLNPFKNNYLNIKPLIIESISLNWKWAFFFPYQKIISFNEICAPILIPTKIYLISNSIMNSLCIPKMGFHLYCMNNCIKYAYFLPLKHGISHGISSNYSGIGYKFMRINLYLVTKKKKNNLRSLVLGRFLICVNAWYVFMYAMCIIINPLVCDYLHQPQ
;
A
#
# COMPACT_ATOMS: atom_id res chain seq x y z
N ILE A 1 32.85 -25.20 41.53
CA ILE A 1 31.68 -24.99 42.44
C ILE A 1 30.56 -24.59 41.52
N ASP A 2 29.88 -25.60 40.99
CA ASP A 2 28.84 -25.42 39.99
C ASP A 2 27.55 -25.23 40.78
N SER A 3 27.13 -23.98 40.91
CA SER A 3 25.89 -23.65 41.63
C SER A 3 24.72 -23.83 40.69
N MET A 4 24.17 -25.05 40.66
CA MET A 4 22.94 -25.39 39.92
C MET A 4 21.80 -24.40 40.18
N PHE A 5 21.74 -23.83 41.38
CA PHE A 5 20.72 -22.84 41.75
C PHE A 5 20.88 -21.51 40.98
N ILE A 6 22.11 -21.00 40.87
CA ILE A 6 22.38 -19.75 40.16
C ILE A 6 22.22 -19.95 38.65
N GLU A 7 22.69 -21.09 38.15
CA GLU A 7 22.55 -21.45 36.74
C GLU A 7 21.08 -21.53 36.31
N THR A 8 20.24 -22.25 37.07
CA THR A 8 18.80 -22.34 36.77
C THR A 8 18.10 -20.99 36.78
N LEU A 9 18.43 -20.11 37.73
CA LEU A 9 17.83 -18.77 37.82
C LEU A 9 18.19 -17.89 36.61
N ILE A 10 19.44 -17.95 36.15
CA ILE A 10 19.92 -17.22 34.97
C ILE A 10 19.22 -17.69 33.68
N TRP A 11 18.81 -18.95 33.59
CA TRP A 11 18.03 -19.45 32.45
C TRP A 11 16.53 -19.16 32.56
N ILE A 12 15.97 -19.21 33.77
CA ILE A 12 14.52 -19.00 34.01
C ILE A 12 14.13 -17.54 33.75
N VAL A 13 14.95 -16.57 34.18
CA VAL A 13 14.58 -15.14 34.03
C VAL A 13 14.42 -14.74 32.54
N PRO A 14 15.38 -15.02 31.62
CA PRO A 14 15.22 -14.72 30.19
C PRO A 14 14.10 -15.51 29.51
N THR A 15 13.93 -16.79 29.85
CA THR A 15 12.86 -17.61 29.24
C THR A 15 11.47 -17.09 29.59
N LEU A 16 11.28 -16.66 30.84
CA LEU A 16 10.02 -16.05 31.29
C LEU A 16 9.77 -14.71 30.59
N ILE A 17 10.78 -13.86 30.40
CA ILE A 17 10.66 -12.59 29.65
C ILE A 17 10.24 -12.85 28.19
N ILE A 18 10.90 -13.79 27.50
CA ILE A 18 10.59 -14.14 26.11
C ILE A 18 9.16 -14.69 25.99
N PHE A 19 8.71 -15.48 26.97
CA PHE A 19 7.35 -16.02 27.00
C PHE A 19 6.29 -14.90 26.99
N PHE A 20 6.44 -13.89 27.87
CA PHE A 20 5.51 -12.75 27.91
C PHE A 20 5.51 -11.93 26.62
N ILE A 21 6.69 -11.66 26.05
CA ILE A 21 6.82 -10.91 24.79
C ILE A 21 6.21 -11.69 23.62
N SER A 22 6.46 -13.00 23.54
CA SER A 22 5.91 -13.87 22.49
C SER A 22 4.38 -13.85 22.51
N PHE A 23 3.77 -14.02 23.68
CA PHE A 23 2.32 -13.99 23.84
C PHE A 23 1.72 -12.65 23.36
N TYR A 24 2.32 -11.53 23.76
CA TYR A 24 1.86 -10.20 23.35
C TYR A 24 2.05 -9.97 21.84
N THR A 25 3.17 -10.44 21.27
CA THR A 25 3.49 -10.30 19.84
C THR A 25 2.51 -11.05 18.96
N ILE A 26 2.12 -12.27 19.33
CA ILE A 26 1.13 -13.06 18.57
C ILE A 26 -0.23 -12.36 18.59
N LYS A 27 -0.68 -11.92 19.77
CA LYS A 27 -1.96 -11.21 19.92
C LYS A 27 -1.99 -9.93 19.08
N SER A 28 -0.90 -9.15 19.10
CA SER A 28 -0.78 -7.92 18.33
C SER A 28 -0.75 -8.19 16.81
N SER A 29 0.00 -9.20 16.37
CA SER A 29 0.10 -9.57 14.95
C SER A 29 -1.24 -9.98 14.34
N VAL A 30 -2.06 -10.72 15.09
CA VAL A 30 -3.41 -11.11 14.64
C VAL A 30 -4.34 -9.90 14.57
N TYR A 31 -4.24 -8.97 15.53
CA TYR A 31 -5.09 -7.78 15.57
C TYR A 31 -4.76 -6.76 14.47
N LEU A 32 -3.46 -6.57 14.18
CA LEU A 32 -2.94 -5.62 13.19
C LEU A 32 -2.87 -6.20 11.77
N ASN A 33 -3.53 -7.34 11.52
CA ASN A 33 -3.46 -8.00 10.22
C ASN A 33 -4.00 -7.09 9.09
N PRO A 34 -3.14 -6.64 8.14
CA PRO A 34 -3.52 -5.68 7.10
C PRO A 34 -4.50 -6.25 6.06
N PHE A 35 -4.65 -7.57 6.01
CA PHE A 35 -5.54 -8.25 5.07
C PHE A 35 -6.99 -8.34 5.56
N LYS A 36 -7.22 -8.12 6.86
CA LYS A 36 -8.56 -8.19 7.45
C LYS A 36 -9.26 -6.84 7.29
N ASN A 37 -10.45 -6.87 6.68
CA ASN A 37 -11.29 -5.67 6.67
C ASN A 37 -11.91 -5.46 8.06
N ASN A 38 -11.38 -4.51 8.82
CA ASN A 38 -11.89 -4.17 10.14
C ASN A 38 -13.12 -3.23 10.08
N TYR A 39 -13.46 -2.68 8.90
CA TYR A 39 -14.52 -1.68 8.73
C TYR A 39 -15.59 -2.18 7.77
N LEU A 40 -16.47 -3.08 8.25
CA LEU A 40 -17.51 -3.73 7.45
C LEU A 40 -18.62 -2.77 6.98
N ASN A 41 -18.89 -1.70 7.71
CA ASN A 41 -20.04 -0.82 7.47
C ASN A 41 -19.79 0.31 6.45
N ILE A 42 -18.56 0.47 5.96
CA ILE A 42 -18.18 1.59 5.09
C ILE A 42 -17.60 1.04 3.79
N LYS A 43 -18.18 1.44 2.64
CA LYS A 43 -17.67 1.03 1.33
C LYS A 43 -16.22 1.51 1.15
N PRO A 44 -15.24 0.62 0.97
CA PRO A 44 -13.86 1.02 0.87
C PRO A 44 -13.58 1.71 -0.46
N LEU A 45 -12.69 2.69 -0.45
CA LEU A 45 -12.15 3.28 -1.68
C LEU A 45 -11.04 2.35 -2.22
N ILE A 46 -11.20 1.93 -3.47
CA ILE A 46 -10.30 1.00 -4.14
C ILE A 46 -9.24 1.79 -4.91
N ILE A 47 -7.97 1.45 -4.69
CA ILE A 47 -6.82 2.00 -5.42
C ILE A 47 -5.98 0.83 -5.89
N GLU A 48 -5.63 0.82 -7.17
CA GLU A 48 -4.68 -0.14 -7.71
C GLU A 48 -3.35 0.57 -7.93
N SER A 49 -2.27 0.02 -7.39
CA SER A 49 -0.94 0.61 -7.45
C SER A 49 0.01 -0.33 -8.16
N ILE A 50 0.67 0.21 -9.18
CA ILE A 50 1.63 -0.50 -10.01
C ILE A 50 2.99 0.17 -9.83
N SER A 51 3.98 -0.60 -9.39
CA SER A 51 5.36 -0.14 -9.38
C SER A 51 5.99 -0.39 -10.76
N LEU A 52 6.37 0.71 -11.41
CA LEU A 52 7.16 0.75 -12.64
C LEU A 52 8.64 0.91 -12.26
N ASN A 53 9.56 0.82 -13.22
CA ASN A 53 11.01 0.82 -12.94
C ASN A 53 11.42 1.96 -11.99
N TRP A 54 10.93 3.19 -12.19
CA TRP A 54 11.25 4.35 -11.32
C TRP A 54 10.09 5.34 -11.09
N LYS A 55 8.85 4.87 -11.25
CA LYS A 55 7.64 5.66 -10.99
C LYS A 55 6.56 4.79 -10.37
N TRP A 56 5.67 5.40 -9.61
CA TRP A 56 4.46 4.76 -9.13
C TRP A 56 3.28 5.22 -9.95
N ALA A 57 2.48 4.28 -10.44
CA ALA A 57 1.21 4.55 -11.10
C ALA A 57 0.07 4.10 -10.19
N PHE A 58 -0.90 4.97 -9.97
CA PHE A 58 -2.08 4.72 -9.16
C PHE A 58 -3.34 4.85 -10.02
N PHE A 59 -4.13 3.80 -10.03
CA PHE A 59 -5.38 3.69 -10.78
C PHE A 59 -6.56 3.77 -9.82
N PHE A 60 -7.53 4.60 -10.21
CA PHE A 60 -8.80 4.78 -9.51
C PHE A 60 -9.93 4.22 -10.41
N PRO A 61 -10.33 2.95 -10.25
CA PRO A 61 -11.23 2.28 -11.20
C PRO A 61 -12.61 2.95 -11.29
N TYR A 62 -13.15 3.43 -10.15
CA TYR A 62 -14.45 4.12 -10.13
C TYR A 62 -14.43 5.48 -10.81
N GLN A 63 -13.32 6.21 -10.70
CA GLN A 63 -13.17 7.54 -11.29
C GLN A 63 -12.63 7.48 -12.72
N LYS A 64 -12.07 6.34 -13.15
CA LYS A 64 -11.34 6.15 -14.40
C LYS A 64 -10.22 7.20 -14.55
N ILE A 65 -9.40 7.32 -13.52
CA ILE A 65 -8.30 8.29 -13.44
C ILE A 65 -7.00 7.54 -13.08
N ILE A 66 -5.89 7.99 -13.66
CA ILE A 66 -4.54 7.51 -13.34
C ILE A 66 -3.72 8.69 -12.84
N SER A 67 -3.06 8.54 -11.70
CA SER A 67 -2.08 9.50 -11.19
C SER A 67 -0.71 8.85 -11.05
N PHE A 68 0.35 9.63 -11.25
CA PHE A 68 1.72 9.18 -11.02
C PHE A 68 2.31 9.83 -9.79
N ASN A 69 2.96 9.04 -8.94
CA ASN A 69 3.64 9.50 -7.72
C ASN A 69 2.74 10.31 -6.74
N GLU A 70 1.44 10.38 -6.99
CA GLU A 70 0.48 11.11 -6.17
C GLU A 70 -0.73 10.23 -5.90
N ILE A 71 -1.17 10.21 -4.65
CA ILE A 71 -2.35 9.47 -4.20
C ILE A 71 -3.21 10.46 -3.40
N CYS A 72 -4.52 10.43 -3.62
CA CYS A 72 -5.47 11.16 -2.78
C CYS A 72 -6.41 10.17 -2.08
N ALA A 73 -6.47 10.23 -0.76
CA ALA A 73 -7.36 9.40 0.04
C ALA A 73 -8.22 10.27 0.99
N PRO A 74 -9.54 10.04 1.05
CA PRO A 74 -10.39 10.72 2.01
C PRO A 74 -10.17 10.18 3.43
N ILE A 75 -10.20 11.07 4.43
CA ILE A 75 -10.04 10.73 5.85
C ILE A 75 -11.31 10.00 6.34
N LEU A 76 -11.16 9.10 7.32
CA LEU A 76 -12.24 8.30 7.93
C LEU A 76 -12.96 7.35 6.96
N ILE A 77 -12.37 7.05 5.81
CA ILE A 77 -12.90 6.06 4.87
C ILE A 77 -11.84 4.97 4.69
N PRO A 78 -12.19 3.69 4.88
CA PRO A 78 -11.25 2.61 4.66
C PRO A 78 -10.84 2.58 3.19
N THR A 79 -9.56 2.40 2.94
CA THR A 79 -8.96 2.38 1.60
C THR A 79 -8.31 1.03 1.37
N LYS A 80 -8.77 0.32 0.33
CA LYS A 80 -8.18 -0.94 -0.13
C LYS A 80 -7.19 -0.62 -1.23
N ILE A 81 -5.90 -0.84 -0.97
CA ILE A 81 -4.86 -0.75 -1.98
C ILE A 81 -4.56 -2.15 -2.50
N TYR A 82 -4.52 -2.30 -3.81
CA TYR A 82 -3.88 -3.41 -4.50
C TYR A 82 -2.47 -3.01 -4.95
N LEU A 83 -1.50 -3.91 -4.81
CA LEU A 83 -0.09 -3.70 -5.08
C LEU A 83 0.42 -4.78 -6.02
N ILE A 84 1.02 -4.35 -7.12
CA ILE A 84 1.71 -5.21 -8.08
C ILE A 84 2.98 -4.50 -8.58
N SER A 85 4.01 -5.24 -8.95
CA SER A 85 5.17 -4.69 -9.65
C SER A 85 5.26 -5.21 -11.07
N ASN A 86 5.64 -4.36 -12.02
CA ASN A 86 5.77 -4.77 -13.42
C ASN A 86 7.06 -5.56 -13.70
N SER A 87 8.16 -5.22 -12.99
CA SER A 87 9.49 -5.74 -13.31
C SER A 87 10.22 -6.25 -12.08
N ILE A 88 10.56 -5.36 -11.16
CA ILE A 88 11.44 -5.61 -10.01
C ILE A 88 10.62 -5.54 -8.73
N MET A 89 10.95 -6.41 -7.76
CA MET A 89 10.35 -6.35 -6.43
C MET A 89 10.59 -4.98 -5.79
N ASN A 90 9.51 -4.33 -5.40
CA ASN A 90 9.55 -3.05 -4.70
C ASN A 90 8.76 -3.13 -3.40
N SER A 91 8.69 -2.05 -2.64
CA SER A 91 7.89 -1.96 -1.43
C SER A 91 7.38 -0.55 -1.21
N LEU A 92 6.06 -0.40 -1.10
CA LEU A 92 5.42 0.86 -0.79
C LEU A 92 5.51 1.12 0.71
N CYS A 93 6.24 2.16 1.11
CA CYS A 93 6.35 2.59 2.51
C CYS A 93 5.79 4.00 2.69
N ILE A 94 4.87 4.17 3.64
CA ILE A 94 4.33 5.47 4.04
C ILE A 94 4.57 5.61 5.55
N PRO A 95 5.73 6.17 5.96
CA PRO A 95 6.17 6.15 7.36
C PRO A 95 5.17 6.78 8.33
N LYS A 96 4.54 7.91 7.94
CA LYS A 96 3.58 8.63 8.79
C LYS A 96 2.32 7.81 9.11
N MET A 97 2.07 6.75 8.35
CA MET A 97 0.95 5.83 8.56
C MET A 97 1.37 4.50 9.16
N GLY A 98 2.69 4.29 9.38
CA GLY A 98 3.21 2.99 9.82
C GLY A 98 2.97 1.87 8.80
N PHE A 99 2.84 2.22 7.53
CA PHE A 99 2.43 1.30 6.47
C PHE A 99 3.62 0.93 5.60
N HIS A 100 3.89 -0.36 5.46
CA HIS A 100 4.95 -0.88 4.59
C HIS A 100 4.50 -2.19 3.96
N LEU A 101 4.47 -2.24 2.62
CA LEU A 101 4.00 -3.41 1.90
C LEU A 101 4.88 -3.72 0.69
N TYR A 102 5.19 -4.99 0.51
CA TYR A 102 5.95 -5.48 -0.63
C TYR A 102 5.07 -5.59 -1.88
N CYS A 103 5.66 -5.27 -3.02
CA CYS A 103 5.13 -5.43 -4.36
C CYS A 103 6.04 -6.40 -5.10
N MET A 104 5.44 -7.49 -5.58
CA MET A 104 6.15 -8.54 -6.30
C MET A 104 5.61 -8.64 -7.72
N ASN A 105 6.45 -9.12 -8.63
CA ASN A 105 6.04 -9.32 -10.00
C ASN A 105 5.14 -10.56 -10.05
N ASN A 106 4.11 -10.50 -10.88
CA ASN A 106 3.13 -11.59 -11.05
C ASN A 106 2.40 -12.03 -9.75
N CYS A 107 2.39 -11.20 -8.71
CA CYS A 107 1.66 -11.46 -7.47
C CYS A 107 0.96 -10.18 -7.00
N ILE A 108 -0.37 -10.24 -6.92
CA ILE A 108 -1.19 -9.14 -6.41
C ILE A 108 -1.28 -9.27 -4.90
N LYS A 109 -0.80 -8.25 -4.19
CA LYS A 109 -1.03 -8.09 -2.75
C LYS A 109 -2.10 -7.03 -2.53
N TYR A 110 -2.84 -7.14 -1.44
CA TYR A 110 -3.78 -6.10 -1.05
C TYR A 110 -3.64 -5.79 0.43
N ALA A 111 -4.02 -4.58 0.81
CA ALA A 111 -4.11 -4.21 2.22
C ALA A 111 -5.16 -3.13 2.42
N TYR A 112 -5.66 -3.10 3.66
CA TYR A 112 -6.54 -2.07 4.14
C TYR A 112 -5.77 -1.10 5.02
N PHE A 113 -6.05 0.18 4.87
CA PHE A 113 -5.63 1.20 5.82
C PHE A 113 -6.74 2.22 6.03
N LEU A 114 -6.70 2.92 7.17
CA LEU A 114 -7.64 3.98 7.50
C LEU A 114 -6.85 5.26 7.80
N PRO A 115 -6.92 6.30 6.94
CA PRO A 115 -6.32 7.58 7.26
C PRO A 115 -7.16 8.33 8.31
N LEU A 116 -6.52 8.71 9.42
CA LEU A 116 -7.17 9.35 10.57
C LEU A 116 -6.99 10.88 10.61
N LYS A 117 -5.90 11.41 10.06
CA LYS A 117 -5.53 12.84 10.12
C LYS A 117 -5.48 13.46 8.73
N HIS A 118 -5.89 14.71 8.62
CA HIS A 118 -5.73 15.47 7.38
C HIS A 118 -4.28 15.88 7.16
N GLY A 119 -3.93 16.12 5.90
CA GLY A 119 -2.64 16.71 5.52
C GLY A 119 -1.91 15.88 4.49
N ILE A 120 -0.63 16.23 4.28
CA ILE A 120 0.25 15.56 3.34
C ILE A 120 1.08 14.54 4.10
N SER A 121 1.21 13.35 3.52
CA SER A 121 2.09 12.28 3.96
C SER A 121 3.01 11.93 2.80
N HIS A 122 4.30 11.77 3.09
CA HIS A 122 5.26 11.33 2.09
C HIS A 122 5.45 9.83 2.18
N GLY A 123 5.44 9.18 1.02
CA GLY A 123 5.79 7.78 0.84
C GLY A 123 7.07 7.64 0.03
N ILE A 124 7.73 6.51 0.20
CA ILE A 124 8.92 6.11 -0.52
C ILE A 124 8.79 4.65 -0.95
N SER A 125 9.47 4.27 -2.02
CA SER A 125 9.90 2.89 -2.18
C SER A 125 10.96 2.56 -1.13
N SER A 126 10.88 1.46 -0.39
CA SER A 126 11.94 1.09 0.57
C SER A 126 12.97 0.11 0.00
N ASN A 127 12.65 -0.54 -1.13
CA ASN A 127 13.55 -1.50 -1.77
C ASN A 127 14.26 -0.84 -2.95
N TYR A 128 15.58 -1.05 -3.03
CA TYR A 128 16.39 -0.53 -4.12
C TYR A 128 15.97 -1.15 -5.47
N SER A 129 15.62 -0.29 -6.44
CA SER A 129 15.18 -0.67 -7.80
C SER A 129 16.09 -0.12 -8.91
N GLY A 130 17.35 0.19 -8.58
CA GLY A 130 18.35 0.70 -9.53
C GLY A 130 18.49 2.22 -9.53
N ILE A 131 19.08 2.76 -10.61
CA ILE A 131 19.57 4.14 -10.71
C ILE A 131 18.49 5.21 -10.42
N GLY A 132 17.26 5.00 -10.91
CA GLY A 132 16.17 5.97 -10.74
C GLY A 132 15.39 5.84 -9.43
N TYR A 133 15.78 4.94 -8.52
CA TYR A 133 15.09 4.71 -7.23
C TYR A 133 14.89 5.99 -6.42
N LYS A 134 15.85 6.93 -6.45
CA LYS A 134 15.78 8.21 -5.72
C LYS A 134 14.52 9.04 -6.06
N PHE A 135 13.99 8.87 -7.27
CA PHE A 135 12.83 9.60 -7.78
C PHE A 135 11.49 8.92 -7.47
N MET A 136 11.50 7.71 -6.90
CA MET A 136 10.29 6.97 -6.50
C MET A 136 9.74 7.47 -5.16
N ARG A 137 9.43 8.76 -5.10
CA ARG A 137 8.76 9.41 -3.97
C ARG A 137 7.28 9.55 -4.28
N ILE A 138 6.46 9.38 -3.26
CA ILE A 138 5.01 9.44 -3.37
C ILE A 138 4.50 10.53 -2.44
N ASN A 139 3.58 11.34 -2.94
CA ASN A 139 2.83 12.28 -2.12
C ASN A 139 1.41 11.75 -1.91
N LEU A 140 1.07 11.45 -0.67
CA LEU A 140 -0.26 11.06 -0.26
C LEU A 140 -0.98 12.27 0.35
N TYR A 141 -2.06 12.69 -0.29
CA TYR A 141 -2.92 13.77 0.18
C TYR A 141 -4.12 13.17 0.94
N LEU A 142 -4.21 13.50 2.23
CA LEU A 142 -5.32 13.10 3.09
C LEU A 142 -6.29 14.25 3.25
N VAL A 143 -7.48 14.10 2.67
CA VAL A 143 -8.43 15.20 2.49
C VAL A 143 -9.71 14.94 3.29
N THR A 144 -10.17 15.98 3.99
CA THR A 144 -11.48 15.96 4.66
C THR A 144 -12.59 15.93 3.62
N LYS A 145 -13.64 15.15 3.87
CA LYS A 145 -14.78 14.93 2.99
C LYS A 145 -15.67 16.19 2.84
N LYS A 146 -15.16 17.29 2.28
CA LYS A 146 -15.93 18.56 2.14
C LYS A 146 -16.90 18.58 0.95
N LYS A 147 -16.73 17.73 -0.07
CA LYS A 147 -17.75 17.37 -1.09
C LYS A 147 -17.19 16.29 -2.01
N LYS A 148 -18.01 15.28 -2.36
CA LYS A 148 -17.64 14.12 -3.22
C LYS A 148 -17.08 14.52 -4.60
N ASN A 149 -17.42 15.72 -5.10
CA ASN A 149 -16.94 16.27 -6.37
C ASN A 149 -15.51 16.84 -6.29
N ASN A 150 -14.97 17.10 -5.10
CA ASN A 150 -13.65 17.69 -4.94
C ASN A 150 -12.50 16.69 -5.14
N LEU A 151 -12.72 15.38 -4.96
CA LEU A 151 -11.62 14.43 -5.16
C LEU A 151 -11.16 14.46 -6.62
N ARG A 152 -12.12 14.57 -7.56
CA ARG A 152 -11.83 14.70 -8.98
C ARG A 152 -11.13 16.03 -9.27
N SER A 153 -11.63 17.16 -8.76
CA SER A 153 -11.00 18.47 -8.98
C SER A 153 -9.63 18.65 -8.32
N LEU A 154 -9.39 18.02 -7.15
CA LEU A 154 -8.11 18.03 -6.45
C LEU A 154 -7.03 17.25 -7.18
N VAL A 155 -7.39 16.09 -7.75
CA VAL A 155 -6.45 15.32 -8.57
C VAL A 155 -6.29 16.00 -9.95
N LEU A 156 -7.34 16.60 -10.53
CA LEU A 156 -7.28 17.32 -11.82
C LEU A 156 -6.41 18.57 -11.83
N GLY A 157 -6.24 19.25 -10.70
CA GLY A 157 -5.52 20.53 -10.66
C GLY A 157 -4.00 20.45 -10.85
N ARG A 158 -3.38 19.25 -10.88
CA ARG A 158 -1.92 19.13 -10.68
C ARG A 158 -1.21 18.06 -11.53
N PHE A 159 -1.58 17.95 -12.80
CA PHE A 159 -1.10 16.95 -13.79
C PHE A 159 -1.85 15.61 -13.71
N LEU A 160 -3.07 15.59 -14.26
CA LEU A 160 -3.76 14.37 -14.65
C LEU A 160 -3.76 14.19 -16.15
N ILE A 161 -3.53 12.95 -16.58
CA ILE A 161 -3.90 12.51 -17.92
C ILE A 161 -5.30 11.93 -17.80
N CYS A 162 -6.29 12.66 -18.34
CA CYS A 162 -7.64 12.13 -18.48
C CYS A 162 -7.60 10.89 -19.38
N VAL A 163 -8.12 9.80 -18.86
CA VAL A 163 -7.94 8.43 -19.34
C VAL A 163 -8.51 8.15 -20.73
N ASN A 164 -9.28 9.04 -21.36
CA ASN A 164 -9.99 8.69 -22.60
C ASN A 164 -9.09 8.39 -23.82
N ALA A 165 -7.88 8.95 -23.93
CA ALA A 165 -6.99 8.69 -25.07
C ALA A 165 -5.81 7.75 -24.74
N TRP A 166 -5.40 7.71 -23.48
CA TRP A 166 -4.18 7.03 -23.06
C TRP A 166 -4.44 5.64 -22.46
N TYR A 167 -5.66 5.35 -22.01
CA TYR A 167 -6.04 3.96 -21.66
C TYR A 167 -5.89 3.07 -22.89
N VAL A 168 -6.40 3.44 -24.06
CA VAL A 168 -6.31 2.62 -25.29
C VAL A 168 -4.86 2.33 -25.68
N PHE A 169 -3.98 3.33 -25.56
CA PHE A 169 -2.57 3.19 -25.95
C PHE A 169 -1.76 2.36 -24.94
N MET A 170 -1.98 2.54 -23.63
CA MET A 170 -1.35 1.68 -22.61
C MET A 170 -2.01 0.30 -22.50
N TYR A 171 -3.30 0.14 -22.80
CA TYR A 171 -3.98 -1.17 -22.90
C TYR A 171 -3.35 -1.96 -24.05
N ALA A 172 -3.18 -1.34 -25.21
CA ALA A 172 -2.52 -1.95 -26.36
C ALA A 172 -1.07 -2.37 -26.04
N MET A 173 -0.32 -1.55 -25.29
CA MET A 173 1.02 -1.91 -24.83
C MET A 173 1.05 -2.94 -23.70
N CYS A 174 0.06 -2.94 -22.79
CA CYS A 174 -0.04 -3.90 -21.70
C CYS A 174 -0.42 -5.31 -22.20
N ILE A 175 -1.26 -5.40 -23.24
CA ILE A 175 -1.58 -6.65 -23.96
C ILE A 175 -0.33 -7.27 -24.61
N ILE A 176 0.60 -6.45 -25.08
CA ILE A 176 1.82 -6.92 -25.77
C ILE A 176 2.91 -7.37 -24.77
N ILE A 177 2.92 -6.84 -23.54
CA ILE A 177 4.03 -7.03 -22.60
C ILE A 177 3.72 -8.07 -21.51
N ASN A 178 2.47 -8.22 -21.04
CA ASN A 178 2.13 -9.25 -20.05
C ASN A 178 0.61 -9.56 -19.97
N PRO A 179 0.12 -10.67 -20.56
CA PRO A 179 -1.32 -10.96 -20.66
C PRO A 179 -2.02 -11.20 -19.30
N LEU A 180 -1.27 -11.62 -18.26
CA LEU A 180 -1.83 -11.95 -16.95
C LEU A 180 -2.36 -10.74 -16.14
N VAL A 181 -1.84 -9.54 -16.40
CA VAL A 181 -2.28 -8.31 -15.70
C VAL A 181 -3.62 -7.81 -16.27
N CYS A 182 -3.86 -8.03 -17.56
CA CYS A 182 -5.10 -7.64 -18.24
C CYS A 182 -6.26 -8.59 -17.92
N ASP A 183 -6.02 -9.90 -17.78
CA ASP A 183 -7.07 -10.88 -17.46
C ASP A 183 -7.73 -10.62 -16.09
N TYR A 184 -6.98 -10.08 -15.13
CA TYR A 184 -7.51 -9.79 -13.79
C TYR A 184 -8.26 -8.45 -13.69
N LEU A 185 -7.94 -7.47 -14.55
CA LEU A 185 -8.68 -6.20 -14.64
C LEU A 185 -10.10 -6.38 -15.22
N HIS A 186 -10.36 -7.52 -15.84
CA HIS A 186 -11.64 -7.91 -16.43
C HIS A 186 -12.44 -8.93 -15.61
N GLN A 187 -11.95 -9.40 -14.45
CA GLN A 187 -12.80 -10.22 -13.60
C GLN A 187 -13.96 -9.37 -13.06
N PRO A 188 -15.22 -9.74 -13.38
CA PRO A 188 -16.38 -9.07 -12.80
C PRO A 188 -16.33 -9.24 -11.28
N GLN A 189 -16.46 -8.13 -10.56
CA GLN A 189 -16.77 -8.13 -9.13
C GLN A 189 -18.15 -8.70 -8.86
#